data_AF-A0A5Z4YRJ7-F1
#
_entry.id   AF-A0A5Z4YRJ7-F1
#
_cell.length_a   1.000
_cell.length_b   1.000
_cell.length_c   1.000
_cell.angle_alpha   90.00
_cell.angle_beta   90.00
_cell.angle_gamma   90.00
#
_symmetry.space_group_name_H-M   'P 1'
#
loop_
_entity.id
_entity.type
_entity.pdbx_description
1 polymer ?
#
loop_
_entity_poly.entity_id
_entity_poly.type
_entity_poly.pdbx_seq_one_letter_code
_entity_poly.pdbx_strand_id
1 'polypeptide(L)'
;MFNIIRDVEAPECLSHGIYNDPSVTDALKKIFHGKCYLCEQSRISDPEIEHFIPHEGDAFLKYDWNNLFYSCSRCNSIKSNRHVNLLDCSDPTIDISMEIVHLAPSLTSEDVTIRPSTEDNINEKTLNTIRLLK
;
A
#
# COMPACT_ATOMS: atom_id res chain seq x y z
N MET A 1 -8.73 -3.20 4.45
CA MET A 1 -7.37 -2.61 4.55
C MET A 1 -6.99 -2.49 6.01
N PHE A 2 -5.70 -2.36 6.31
CA PHE A 2 -5.18 -2.27 7.67
C PHE A 2 -4.27 -1.05 7.81
N ASN A 3 -4.27 -0.41 8.97
CA ASN A 3 -3.29 0.60 9.32
C ASN A 3 -1.97 -0.05 9.72
N ILE A 4 -0.88 0.69 9.54
CA ILE A 4 0.47 0.32 9.98
C ILE A 4 1.07 1.42 10.84
N ILE A 5 2.09 1.06 11.62
CA ILE A 5 2.92 2.01 12.36
C ILE A 5 4.35 1.85 11.85
N ARG A 6 5.00 2.97 11.52
CA ARG A 6 6.42 2.98 11.13
C ARG A 6 7.30 3.09 12.37
N ASP A 7 7.45 1.99 13.10
CA ASP A 7 8.26 1.86 14.31
C ASP A 7 9.68 1.31 14.06
N VAL A 8 10.02 1.05 12.79
CA VAL A 8 11.34 0.59 12.36
C VAL A 8 12.08 1.73 11.67
N GLU A 9 13.33 1.96 12.09
CA GLU A 9 14.21 2.95 11.48
C GLU A 9 14.51 2.62 10.01
N ALA A 10 14.69 3.67 9.21
CA ALA A 10 15.04 3.54 7.81
C ALA A 10 16.42 2.87 7.67
N PRO A 11 16.57 1.81 6.84
CA PRO A 11 17.87 1.20 6.62
C PRO A 11 18.90 2.18 6.05
N GLU A 12 20.16 2.06 6.50
CA GLU A 12 21.25 2.98 6.14
C GLU A 12 21.49 3.06 4.62
N CYS A 13 21.24 1.97 3.88
CA CYS A 13 21.39 1.91 2.43
C CYS A 13 20.59 2.98 1.67
N LEU A 14 19.47 3.46 2.24
CA LEU A 14 18.67 4.54 1.65
C LEU A 14 19.45 5.86 1.59
N SER A 15 20.28 6.15 2.60
CA SER A 15 21.17 7.32 2.60
C SER A 15 22.27 7.24 1.54
N HIS A 16 22.59 6.03 1.08
CA HIS A 16 23.51 5.76 -0.03
C HIS A 16 22.81 5.71 -1.39
N GLY A 17 21.51 6.03 -1.47
CA GLY A 17 20.76 6.01 -2.72
C GLY A 17 20.44 4.60 -3.22
N ILE A 18 20.33 3.62 -2.30
CA ILE A 18 19.98 2.23 -2.59
C ILE A 18 18.69 1.90 -1.86
N TYR A 19 17.59 1.76 -2.62
CA TYR A 19 16.31 1.33 -2.07
C TYR A 19 16.04 -0.17 -2.29
N ASN A 20 16.62 -0.78 -3.32
CA ASN A 20 16.40 -2.17 -3.72
C ASN A 20 17.28 -3.18 -2.95
N ASP A 21 17.72 -2.81 -1.75
CA ASP A 21 18.48 -3.69 -0.87
C ASP A 21 17.54 -4.61 -0.07
N PRO A 22 17.91 -5.88 0.19
CA PRO A 22 17.09 -6.78 1.00
C PRO A 22 16.72 -6.24 2.38
N SER A 23 17.58 -5.42 3.00
CA SER A 23 17.31 -4.80 4.31
C SER A 23 16.07 -3.88 4.29
N VAL A 24 15.80 -3.21 3.17
CA VAL A 24 14.61 -2.37 2.97
C VAL A 24 13.36 -3.23 2.93
N THR A 25 13.38 -4.30 2.13
CA THR A 25 12.26 -5.24 2.05
C THR A 25 12.00 -5.93 3.38
N ASP A 26 13.05 -6.33 4.12
CA ASP A 26 12.92 -6.96 5.44
C ASP A 26 12.34 -6.02 6.50
N ALA A 27 12.74 -4.74 6.48
CA ALA A 27 12.17 -3.71 7.36
C ALA A 27 10.70 -3.45 7.03
N LEU A 28 10.38 -3.27 5.74
CA LEU A 28 9.00 -3.09 5.27
C LEU A 28 8.13 -4.31 5.61
N LYS A 29 8.66 -5.53 5.46
CA LYS A 29 7.94 -6.76 5.82
C LYS A 29 7.51 -6.76 7.29
N LYS A 30 8.33 -6.23 8.20
CA LYS A 30 7.97 -6.12 9.63
C LYS A 30 6.86 -5.10 9.84
N ILE A 31 7.01 -3.89 9.28
CA ILE A 31 6.03 -2.79 9.37
C ILE A 31 4.66 -3.21 8.83
N PHE A 32 4.63 -3.87 7.66
CA PHE A 32 3.39 -4.26 6.98
C PHE A 32 2.89 -5.65 7.39
N HIS A 33 3.40 -6.22 8.49
CA HIS A 33 3.02 -7.53 9.02
C HIS A 33 3.11 -8.68 7.99
N GLY A 34 4.05 -8.58 7.05
CA GLY A 34 4.26 -9.52 5.96
C GLY A 34 3.14 -9.56 4.92
N LYS A 35 2.24 -8.57 4.90
CA LYS A 35 1.09 -8.48 3.99
C LYS A 35 1.29 -7.37 2.97
N CYS A 36 0.85 -7.58 1.73
CA CYS A 36 0.81 -6.51 0.75
C CYS A 36 -0.12 -5.39 1.25
N TYR A 37 0.33 -4.14 1.17
CA TYR A 37 -0.46 -2.99 1.65
C TYR A 37 -1.77 -2.76 0.88
N LEU A 38 -1.88 -3.27 -0.35
CA LEU A 38 -3.08 -3.13 -1.18
C LEU A 38 -4.02 -4.33 -1.05
N CYS A 39 -3.55 -5.54 -1.39
CA CYS A 39 -4.42 -6.73 -1.43
C CYS A 39 -4.39 -7.58 -0.16
N GLU A 40 -3.59 -7.20 0.84
CA GLU A 40 -3.50 -7.84 2.16
C GLU A 40 -3.04 -9.32 2.18
N GLN A 41 -2.68 -9.88 1.03
CA GLN A 41 -2.18 -11.25 0.98
C GLN A 41 -0.84 -11.36 1.73
N SER A 42 -0.74 -12.34 2.62
CA SER A 42 0.47 -12.63 3.42
C SER A 42 1.42 -13.64 2.78
N ARG A 43 0.94 -14.40 1.78
CA ARG A 43 1.74 -15.37 1.03
C ARG A 43 2.31 -14.70 -0.22
N ILE A 44 3.35 -13.90 -0.03
CA ILE A 44 4.08 -13.22 -1.10
C ILE A 44 5.44 -13.89 -1.23
N SER A 45 5.66 -14.59 -2.34
CA SER A 45 6.93 -15.28 -2.60
C SER A 45 8.05 -14.28 -2.91
N ASP A 46 7.76 -13.31 -3.78
CA ASP A 46 8.70 -12.29 -4.25
C ASP A 46 8.11 -10.90 -3.97
N PRO A 47 8.32 -10.36 -2.76
CA PRO A 47 7.85 -9.03 -2.42
C PRO A 47 8.67 -7.96 -3.13
N GLU A 48 7.99 -6.87 -3.49
CA GLU A 48 8.59 -5.72 -4.14
C GLU A 48 8.41 -4.47 -3.29
N ILE A 49 9.35 -3.55 -3.45
CA ILE A 49 9.31 -2.23 -2.84
C ILE A 49 8.53 -1.33 -3.79
N GLU A 50 7.35 -0.90 -3.35
CA GLU A 50 6.50 0.01 -4.11
C GLU A 50 6.62 1.43 -3.59
N HIS A 51 6.59 2.40 -4.50
CA HIS A 51 6.54 3.83 -4.17
C HIS A 51 5.09 4.29 -4.09
N PHE A 52 4.63 4.72 -2.92
CA PHE A 52 3.25 5.16 -2.73
C PHE A 52 2.89 6.34 -3.63
N ILE A 53 3.73 7.37 -3.60
CA ILE A 53 3.79 8.45 -4.57
C ILE A 53 4.82 8.04 -5.64
N PRO A 54 4.43 7.91 -6.92
CA PRO A 54 5.36 7.62 -8.00
C PRO A 54 6.49 8.65 -8.03
N HIS A 55 7.73 8.19 -8.00
CA HIS A 55 8.86 9.10 -7.89
C HIS A 55 9.14 9.86 -9.21
N GLU A 56 8.79 9.30 -10.38
CA GLU A 56 8.93 9.93 -11.71
C GLU A 56 10.30 10.59 -12.01
N GLY A 57 11.36 10.01 -11.44
CA GLY A 57 12.73 10.53 -11.54
C GLY A 57 13.19 11.44 -10.39
N ASP A 58 12.29 11.84 -9.49
CA ASP A 58 12.61 12.56 -8.26
C ASP A 58 13.34 11.65 -7.26
N ALA A 59 14.57 12.02 -6.91
CA ALA A 59 15.39 11.28 -5.96
C ALA A 59 14.84 11.36 -4.53
N PHE A 60 14.22 12.48 -4.13
CA PHE A 60 13.62 12.62 -2.81
C PHE A 60 12.49 11.61 -2.62
N LEU A 61 11.57 11.52 -3.58
CA LEU A 61 10.49 10.52 -3.52
C LEU A 61 11.02 9.09 -3.66
N LYS A 62 12.06 8.88 -4.46
CA LYS A 62 12.60 7.54 -4.71
C LYS A 62 13.22 6.90 -3.48
N TYR A 63 13.84 7.70 -2.60
CA TYR A 63 14.57 7.23 -1.43
C TYR A 63 13.91 7.58 -0.09
N ASP A 64 12.79 8.31 -0.09
CA ASP A 64 12.04 8.60 1.12
C ASP A 64 11.44 7.32 1.72
N TRP A 65 11.86 7.00 2.94
CA TRP A 65 11.40 5.83 3.69
C TRP A 65 9.88 5.80 3.86
N ASN A 66 9.27 6.97 4.05
CA ASN A 66 7.82 7.07 4.24
C ASN A 66 7.06 6.83 2.92
N ASN A 67 7.74 6.93 1.78
CA ASN A 67 7.19 6.66 0.46
C ASN A 67 7.34 5.19 0.01
N LEU A 68 8.11 4.36 0.73
CA LEU A 68 8.34 2.95 0.39
C LEU A 68 7.36 2.02 1.11
N PHE A 69 6.72 1.12 0.35
CA PHE A 69 5.65 0.24 0.82
C PHE A 69 5.90 -1.23 0.43
N TYR A 70 5.47 -2.15 1.29
CA TYR A 70 5.59 -3.58 1.05
C TYR A 70 4.46 -4.08 0.12
N SER A 71 4.82 -4.54 -1.07
CA SER A 71 3.84 -4.93 -2.09
C SER A 71 4.13 -6.30 -2.71
N CYS A 72 3.11 -6.92 -3.30
CA CYS A 72 3.31 -8.02 -4.23
C CYS A 72 3.46 -7.48 -5.66
N SER A 73 4.16 -8.22 -6.51
CA SER A 73 4.45 -7.81 -7.89
C SER A 73 3.20 -7.47 -8.72
N ARG A 74 2.11 -8.20 -8.53
CA ARG A 74 0.82 -7.91 -9.18
C ARG A 74 0.29 -6.53 -8.80
N CYS A 75 0.21 -6.22 -7.51
CA CYS A 75 -0.34 -4.94 -7.04
C CYS A 75 0.57 -3.77 -7.41
N ASN A 76 1.89 -3.95 -7.32
CA ASN A 76 2.87 -2.96 -7.77
C ASN A 76 2.66 -2.64 -9.27
N SER A 77 2.60 -3.67 -10.11
CA SER A 77 2.40 -3.53 -11.56
C SER A 77 1.08 -2.85 -11.93
N ILE A 78 -0.01 -3.18 -11.23
CA ILE A 78 -1.34 -2.58 -11.48
C ILE A 78 -1.34 -1.10 -11.06
N LYS A 79 -0.80 -0.77 -9.88
CA LYS A 79 -0.75 0.62 -9.41
C LYS A 79 0.11 1.48 -10.33
N SER A 80 1.36 1.04 -10.56
CA SER A 80 2.34 1.74 -11.40
C SER A 80 2.42 3.24 -11.05
N ASN A 81 2.71 4.08 -12.04
CA ASN A 81 2.58 5.53 -11.93
C ASN A 81 1.17 6.05 -12.27
N ARG A 82 0.18 5.17 -12.45
CA ARG A 82 -1.16 5.52 -12.95
C ARG A 82 -2.14 5.83 -11.82
N HIS A 83 -2.01 5.13 -10.71
CA HIS A 83 -2.88 5.27 -9.56
C HIS A 83 -2.16 6.05 -8.46
N VAL A 84 -2.62 7.28 -8.24
CA VAL A 84 -2.09 8.24 -7.28
C VAL A 84 -3.21 8.75 -6.38
N ASN A 85 -2.85 9.52 -5.35
CA ASN A 85 -3.82 10.07 -4.38
C ASN A 85 -4.69 8.97 -3.76
N LEU A 86 -4.03 7.96 -3.20
CA LEU A 86 -4.64 6.80 -2.54
C LEU A 86 -4.76 7.05 -1.03
N LEU A 87 -5.57 6.23 -0.35
CA LEU A 87 -5.55 6.13 1.11
C LEU A 87 -4.19 5.61 1.59
N ASP A 88 -3.59 6.34 2.51
CA ASP A 88 -2.30 6.00 3.12
C ASP A 88 -2.55 5.25 4.44
N CYS A 89 -2.18 3.98 4.47
CA CYS A 89 -2.33 3.14 5.67
C CYS A 89 -1.33 3.50 6.80
N SER A 90 -0.34 4.35 6.52
CA SER A 90 0.63 4.85 7.49
C SER A 90 0.22 6.18 8.14
N ASP A 91 -0.83 6.83 7.65
CA ASP A 91 -1.37 8.06 8.23
C ASP A 91 -2.13 7.76 9.53
N PRO A 92 -1.66 8.24 10.70
CA PRO A 92 -2.31 7.96 11.98
C PRO A 92 -3.64 8.70 12.16
N THR A 93 -3.96 9.65 11.29
CA THR A 93 -5.22 10.41 11.33
C THR A 93 -6.36 9.74 10.59
N ILE A 94 -6.07 8.67 9.83
CA ILE A 94 -7.04 7.95 9.00
C ILE A 94 -7.15 6.51 9.51
N ASP A 95 -8.34 6.08 9.88
CA ASP A 95 -8.62 4.65 10.07
C ASP A 95 -9.05 4.04 8.73
N ILE A 96 -8.10 3.42 8.03
CA ILE A 96 -8.35 2.90 6.67
C ILE A 96 -9.32 1.71 6.68
N SER A 97 -9.46 1.02 7.82
CA SER A 97 -10.42 -0.07 7.99
C SER A 97 -11.86 0.45 8.05
N MET A 98 -12.03 1.70 8.44
CA MET A 98 -13.31 2.40 8.50
C MET A 98 -13.64 3.19 7.22
N GLU A 99 -12.71 3.32 6.27
CA GLU A 99 -12.94 3.99 4.98
C GLU A 99 -13.48 3.05 3.90
N ILE A 100 -12.96 1.81 3.83
CA ILE A 100 -13.29 0.83 2.77
C ILE A 100 -13.80 -0.47 3.36
N VAL A 101 -14.98 -0.89 2.91
CA VAL A 101 -15.59 -2.17 3.26
C VAL A 101 -15.30 -3.20 2.18
N HIS A 102 -14.80 -4.36 2.59
CA HIS A 102 -14.65 -5.56 1.76
C HIS A 102 -15.73 -6.56 2.17
N LEU A 103 -16.68 -6.83 1.28
CA LEU A 103 -17.73 -7.82 1.51
C LEU A 103 -17.40 -9.10 0.74
N ALA A 104 -17.24 -10.19 1.49
CA ALA A 104 -17.12 -11.51 0.91
C ALA A 104 -18.41 -11.88 0.17
N PRO A 105 -18.30 -12.52 -1.00
CA PRO A 105 -19.48 -12.99 -1.72
C PRO A 105 -20.19 -14.09 -0.93
N SER A 106 -21.51 -14.21 -1.13
CA SER A 106 -22.29 -15.30 -0.51
C SER A 106 -22.22 -16.59 -1.33
N LEU A 107 -21.95 -16.47 -2.64
CA LEU A 107 -21.84 -17.57 -3.58
C LEU A 107 -20.46 -17.59 -4.23
N THR A 108 -19.98 -18.77 -4.62
CA THR A 108 -18.68 -18.91 -5.30
C THR A 108 -18.65 -18.30 -6.71
N SER A 109 -19.81 -17.97 -7.27
CA SER A 109 -19.96 -17.33 -8.58
C SER A 109 -19.93 -15.80 -8.52
N GLU A 110 -19.89 -15.22 -7.33
CA GLU A 110 -19.88 -13.77 -7.12
C GLU A 110 -18.46 -13.29 -6.79
N ASP A 111 -18.15 -12.06 -7.22
CA ASP A 111 -16.90 -11.40 -6.87
C ASP A 111 -16.98 -10.70 -5.51
N VAL A 112 -15.80 -10.44 -4.91
CA VAL A 112 -15.70 -9.61 -3.71
C VAL A 112 -16.19 -8.20 -4.01
N THR A 113 -17.06 -7.66 -3.15
CA THR A 113 -17.53 -6.28 -3.28
C THR A 113 -16.64 -5.35 -2.46
N ILE A 114 -16.09 -4.33 -3.12
CA ILE A 114 -15.28 -3.27 -2.51
C ILE A 114 -16.01 -1.93 -2.69
N ARG A 115 -16.34 -1.28 -1.58
CA ARG A 115 -17.10 -0.02 -1.55
C ARG A 115 -16.71 0.89 -0.37
N PRO A 116 -17.05 2.19 -0.43
CA PRO A 116 -16.89 3.07 0.72
C PRO A 116 -17.77 2.59 1.90
N SER A 117 -17.36 2.93 3.11
CA SER A 117 -18.13 2.65 4.33
C SER A 117 -19.36 3.55 4.47
N THR A 118 -19.30 4.78 3.96
CA THR A 118 -20.36 5.80 3.98
C THR A 118 -20.77 6.20 2.55
N GLU A 119 -22.01 6.67 2.38
CA GLU A 119 -22.47 7.28 1.13
C GLU A 119 -22.28 8.81 1.13
N ASP A 120 -22.16 9.43 2.30
CA ASP A 120 -22.00 10.86 2.47
C ASP A 120 -20.52 11.25 2.62
N ASN A 121 -20.12 12.36 1.98
CA ASN A 121 -18.79 12.99 2.11
C ASN A 121 -17.60 12.03 1.88
N ILE A 122 -17.71 11.13 0.90
CA ILE A 122 -16.65 10.17 0.59
C ILE A 122 -15.37 10.90 0.17
N ASN A 123 -14.25 10.58 0.83
CA ASN A 123 -12.94 11.10 0.48
C ASN A 123 -12.51 10.64 -0.92
N GLU A 124 -11.95 11.55 -1.72
CA GLU A 124 -11.42 11.24 -3.06
C GLU A 124 -10.38 10.09 -3.02
N LYS A 125 -9.53 10.08 -1.99
CA LYS A 125 -8.55 9.00 -1.77
C LYS A 125 -9.22 7.64 -1.65
N THR A 126 -10.37 7.58 -0.98
CA THR A 126 -11.18 6.36 -0.81
C THR A 126 -11.68 5.88 -2.16
N LEU A 127 -12.22 6.77 -3.00
CA LEU A 127 -12.67 6.42 -4.35
C LEU A 127 -11.53 5.94 -5.25
N ASN A 128 -10.37 6.60 -5.19
CA ASN A 128 -9.19 6.24 -5.97
C ASN A 128 -8.64 4.86 -5.56
N THR A 129 -8.55 4.59 -4.25
CA THR A 129 -8.16 3.28 -3.74
C THR A 129 -9.14 2.20 -4.15
N ILE A 130 -10.45 2.42 -4.04
CA ILE A 130 -11.46 1.44 -4.48
C ILE A 130 -11.33 1.15 -5.98
N ARG A 131 -11.08 2.17 -6.81
CA ARG A 131 -10.88 2.00 -8.25
C ARG A 131 -9.63 1.18 -8.58
N LEU A 132 -8.58 1.27 -7.77
CA LEU A 132 -7.38 0.46 -7.90
C LEU A 132 -7.61 -1.01 -7.49
N LEU A 133 -8.45 -1.23 -6.47
CA LEU A 133 -8.68 -2.57 -5.90
C LEU A 133 -9.69 -3.42 -6.69
N LYS A 134 -10.49 -2.81 -7.58
CA LYS A 134 -11.43 -3.48 -8.49
C LYS A 134 -10.71 -4.02 -9.73
#